data_AF-A0A0B1P4X6-F1
#
_entry.id   AF-A0A0B1P4X6-F1
#
_cell.length_a   1.000
_cell.length_b   1.000
_cell.length_c   1.000
_cell.angle_alpha   90.00
_cell.angle_beta   90.00
_cell.angle_gamma   90.00
#
_symmetry.space_group_name_H-M   'P 1'
#
loop_
_entity.id
_entity.type
_entity.pdbx_description
1 polymer ?
#
loop_
_entity_poly.entity_id
_entity_poly.type
_entity_poly.pdbx_seq_one_letter_code
_entity_poly.pdbx_strand_id
1 'polypeptide(L)'
;MAATKCRSCGGPHRADSRRCLARPTRSGAPTKEQLKTYRQMGKREYNAVQRGRVAEEKVASNDRTEIDLTSRQASKENMILDNSHATPVEDLTAVASRLRRATHEIFFPS
;
A
#
# COMPACT_ATOMS: atom_id res chain seq x y z
N MET A 1 -18.49 5.93 -46.39
CA MET A 1 -17.22 6.70 -46.53
C MET A 1 -16.15 6.01 -45.71
N ALA A 2 -15.16 5.38 -46.35
CA ALA A 2 -14.13 4.64 -45.64
C ALA A 2 -13.19 5.64 -44.93
N ALA A 3 -13.04 5.52 -43.61
CA ALA A 3 -12.25 6.45 -42.80
C ALA A 3 -10.87 6.72 -43.44
N THR A 4 -10.71 7.91 -44.02
CA THR A 4 -9.43 8.40 -44.54
C THR A 4 -8.47 8.75 -43.40
N LYS A 5 -8.98 8.81 -42.16
CA LYS A 5 -8.19 9.05 -40.95
C LYS A 5 -7.61 7.75 -40.37
N CYS A 6 -6.34 7.81 -40.03
CA CYS A 6 -5.64 6.76 -39.33
C CYS A 6 -6.17 6.65 -37.90
N ARG A 7 -6.48 5.43 -37.43
CA ARG A 7 -6.95 5.23 -36.05
C ARG A 7 -5.83 5.36 -35.02
N SER A 8 -4.60 5.03 -35.38
CA SER A 8 -3.46 5.04 -34.46
C SER A 8 -2.79 6.41 -34.33
N CYS A 9 -2.78 7.23 -35.39
CA CYS A 9 -2.17 8.58 -35.34
C CYS A 9 -3.14 9.73 -35.62
N GLY A 10 -4.39 9.45 -36.00
CA GLY A 10 -5.38 10.48 -36.34
C GLY A 10 -5.17 11.20 -37.69
N GLY A 11 -4.04 10.98 -38.37
CA GLY A 11 -3.68 11.69 -39.60
C GLY A 11 -4.52 11.31 -40.82
N PRO A 12 -4.51 12.14 -41.91
CA PRO A 12 -5.34 11.97 -43.11
C PRO A 12 -4.76 10.91 -44.07
N HIS A 13 -4.50 9.72 -43.55
CA HIS A 13 -4.00 8.57 -44.29
C HIS A 13 -4.41 7.27 -43.61
N ARG A 14 -4.21 6.13 -44.27
CA ARG A 14 -4.48 4.80 -43.70
C ARG A 14 -3.36 4.37 -42.74
N ALA A 15 -3.69 3.53 -41.76
CA ALA A 15 -2.74 3.09 -40.72
C ALA A 15 -1.55 2.27 -41.26
N ASP A 16 -1.72 1.61 -42.40
CA ASP A 16 -0.70 0.87 -43.14
C ASP A 16 0.16 1.76 -44.07
N SER A 17 -0.20 3.04 -44.24
CA SER A 17 0.57 3.98 -45.05
C SER A 17 1.97 4.19 -44.47
N ARG A 18 2.98 4.30 -45.34
CA ARG A 18 4.34 4.72 -44.94
C ARG A 18 4.38 6.12 -44.31
N ARG A 19 3.33 6.92 -44.48
CA ARG A 19 3.17 8.24 -43.88
C ARG A 19 2.78 8.20 -42.39
N CYS A 20 2.33 7.04 -41.89
CA CYS A 20 1.92 6.88 -40.50
C CYS A 20 3.15 6.61 -39.62
N LEU A 21 3.44 7.54 -38.70
CA LEU A 21 4.51 7.34 -37.70
C LEU A 21 4.18 6.19 -36.73
N ALA A 22 2.90 5.94 -36.48
CA ALA A 22 2.44 4.81 -35.67
C ALA A 22 2.33 3.49 -36.47
N ARG A 23 2.82 3.46 -37.72
CA ARG A 23 2.85 2.23 -38.52
C ARG A 23 3.86 1.26 -37.89
N PRO A 24 3.47 0.00 -37.65
CA PRO A 24 4.42 -1.03 -37.26
C PRO A 24 5.53 -1.21 -38.29
N THR A 25 6.79 -1.19 -37.82
CA THR A 25 7.97 -1.41 -38.67
C THR A 25 8.11 -2.86 -39.14
N ARG A 26 7.49 -3.79 -38.41
CA ARG A 26 7.44 -5.22 -38.73
C ARG A 26 6.04 -5.61 -39.19
N SER A 27 5.98 -6.40 -40.26
CA SER A 27 4.78 -7.09 -40.70
C SER A 27 4.57 -8.37 -39.88
N GLY A 28 3.36 -8.59 -39.37
CA GLY A 28 2.98 -9.80 -38.64
C GLY A 28 2.70 -9.57 -37.16
N ALA A 29 2.09 -10.58 -36.52
CA ALA A 29 1.81 -10.54 -35.09
C ALA A 29 3.11 -10.63 -34.28
N PRO A 30 3.18 -10.01 -33.08
CA PRO A 30 4.33 -10.15 -32.19
C PRO A 30 4.54 -11.61 -31.78
N THR A 31 5.79 -12.04 -31.63
CA THR A 31 6.10 -13.40 -31.17
C THR A 31 5.76 -13.60 -29.69
N LYS A 32 5.63 -14.85 -29.25
CA LYS A 32 5.31 -15.20 -27.86
C LYS A 32 6.33 -14.61 -26.88
N GLU A 33 7.60 -14.60 -27.26
CA GLU A 33 8.72 -14.06 -26.49
C GLU A 33 8.59 -12.55 -26.37
N GLN A 34 8.29 -11.84 -27.45
CA GLN A 34 8.07 -10.40 -27.44
C GLN A 34 6.88 -10.02 -26.55
N LEU A 35 5.79 -10.78 -26.63
CA LEU A 35 4.62 -10.58 -25.76
C LEU A 35 4.96 -10.78 -24.28
N LYS A 36 5.83 -11.74 -23.94
CA LYS A 36 6.32 -11.92 -22.56
C LYS A 36 7.10 -10.69 -22.09
N THR A 37 8.00 -10.16 -22.92
CA THR A 37 8.77 -8.96 -22.59
C THR A 37 7.86 -7.76 -22.33
N TYR A 38 6.88 -7.49 -23.22
CA TYR A 38 5.94 -6.39 -23.03
C TYR A 38 5.13 -6.53 -21.72
N ARG A 39 4.65 -7.74 -21.42
CA ARG A 39 3.95 -8.02 -20.16
C ARG A 39 4.85 -7.81 -18.93
N GLN A 40 6.11 -8.23 -19.02
CA GLN A 40 7.07 -8.09 -17.93
C GLN A 40 7.42 -6.62 -17.64
N MET A 41 7.56 -5.80 -18.70
CA MET A 41 7.78 -4.36 -18.54
C MET A 41 6.60 -3.68 -17.81
N GLY A 42 5.35 -3.94 -18.24
CA GLY A 42 4.17 -3.39 -17.56
C GLY A 42 3.99 -3.90 -16.13
N LYS A 43 4.36 -5.16 -15.86
CA LYS A 43 4.31 -5.74 -14.51
C LYS A 43 5.24 -5.00 -13.53
N ARG A 44 6.38 -4.48 -14.00
CA ARG A 44 7.31 -3.69 -13.17
C ARG A 44 6.65 -2.39 -12.69
N GLU A 45 6.00 -1.67 -13.59
CA GLU A 45 5.32 -0.41 -13.28
C GLU A 45 4.15 -0.63 -12.33
N TYR A 46 3.32 -1.65 -12.62
CA TYR A 46 2.24 -2.05 -11.72
C TYR A 46 2.74 -2.36 -10.31
N ASN A 47 3.81 -3.15 -10.18
CA ASN A 47 4.38 -3.49 -8.88
C ASN A 47 4.92 -2.26 -8.14
N ALA A 48 5.51 -1.28 -8.85
CA ALA A 48 6.00 -0.05 -8.24
C ALA A 48 4.85 0.78 -7.68
N VAL A 49 3.75 0.92 -8.43
CA VAL A 49 2.53 1.59 -7.98
C VAL A 49 1.95 0.91 -6.75
N GLN A 50 1.85 -0.42 -6.75
CA GLN A 50 1.32 -1.17 -5.60
C GLN A 50 2.20 -1.00 -4.36
N ARG A 51 3.54 -1.00 -4.51
CA ARG A 51 4.45 -0.74 -3.39
C ARG A 51 4.29 0.68 -2.85
N GLY A 52 4.11 1.68 -3.72
CA GLY A 52 3.81 3.04 -3.32
C GLY A 52 2.55 3.13 -2.47
N ARG A 53 1.45 2.53 -2.93
CA ARG A 53 0.17 2.50 -2.20
C ARG A 53 0.30 1.85 -0.82
N VAL A 54 1.01 0.72 -0.73
CA VAL A 54 1.24 0.05 0.56
C VAL A 54 2.09 0.90 1.50
N ALA A 55 3.10 1.61 0.98
CA ALA A 55 3.91 2.51 1.78
C ALA A 55 3.10 3.72 2.29
N GLU A 56 2.27 4.33 1.44
CA GLU A 56 1.35 5.40 1.80
C GLU A 56 0.36 4.97 2.89
N GLU A 57 -0.25 3.79 2.73
CA GLU A 57 -1.15 3.23 3.74
C GLU A 57 -0.43 2.96 5.07
N LYS A 58 0.81 2.48 5.01
CA LYS A 58 1.63 2.24 6.20
C LYS A 58 1.99 3.53 6.92
N VAL A 59 2.33 4.61 6.19
CA VAL A 59 2.58 5.93 6.80
C VAL A 59 1.29 6.47 7.41
N ALA A 60 0.17 6.45 6.68
CA ALA A 60 -1.11 6.93 7.20
C ALA A 60 -1.60 6.14 8.43
N SER A 61 -1.32 4.83 8.49
CA SER A 61 -1.60 4.00 9.67
C SER A 61 -0.68 4.32 10.84
N ASN A 62 0.62 4.48 10.58
CA ASN A 62 1.60 4.88 11.60
C ASN A 62 1.26 6.25 12.20
N ASP A 63 0.92 7.23 11.34
CA ASP A 63 0.50 8.55 11.78
C ASP A 63 -0.73 8.43 12.69
N ARG A 64 -1.76 7.66 12.28
CA ARG A 64 -2.96 7.39 13.10
C ARG A 64 -2.64 6.76 14.45
N THR A 65 -1.66 5.86 14.52
CA THR A 65 -1.25 5.28 15.80
C THR A 65 -0.45 6.25 16.66
N GLU A 66 0.34 7.15 16.06
CA GLU A 66 1.11 8.15 16.80
C GLU A 66 0.19 9.19 17.45
N ILE A 67 -0.78 9.74 16.73
CA ILE A 67 -1.78 10.66 17.30
C ILE A 67 -2.63 10.00 18.41
N ASP A 68 -2.99 8.72 18.27
CA ASP A 68 -3.73 7.98 19.30
C ASP A 68 -2.88 7.77 20.57
N LEU A 69 -1.60 7.43 20.41
CA LEU A 69 -0.67 7.27 21.52
C LEU A 69 -0.43 8.59 22.27
N THR A 70 -0.21 9.70 21.56
CA THR A 70 -0.02 11.02 22.17
C THR A 70 -1.27 11.49 22.89
N SER A 71 -2.46 11.29 22.31
CA SER A 71 -3.75 11.60 22.95
C SER A 71 -3.95 10.81 24.24
N ARG A 72 -3.65 9.51 24.21
CA ARG A 72 -3.77 8.60 25.36
C ARG A 72 -2.72 8.87 26.44
N GLN A 73 -1.60 9.50 26.08
CA GLN A 73 -0.56 9.92 27.01
C GLN A 73 -0.91 11.27 27.66
N ALA A 74 -1.41 12.23 26.88
CA ALA A 74 -1.92 13.51 27.39
C ALA A 74 -3.12 13.33 28.34
N SER A 75 -4.01 12.36 28.05
CA SER A 75 -5.13 12.04 28.96
C SER A 75 -4.67 11.38 30.26
N LYS A 76 -3.53 10.65 30.25
CA LYS A 76 -2.95 10.02 31.45
C LYS A 76 -2.22 11.04 32.31
N GLU A 77 -1.53 12.01 31.70
CA GLU A 77 -0.82 13.06 32.42
C GLU A 77 -1.79 14.04 33.10
N ASN A 78 -2.94 14.33 32.47
CA ASN A 78 -4.00 15.15 33.09
C ASN A 78 -4.65 14.51 34.33
N MET A 79 -4.65 13.18 34.46
CA MET A 79 -5.22 12.47 35.62
C MET A 79 -4.25 12.43 36.82
N ILE A 80 -2.99 12.86 36.65
CA ILE A 80 -1.96 12.82 37.70
C ILE A 80 -1.85 14.17 38.43
N LEU A 81 -2.19 15.30 37.77
CA LEU A 81 -2.03 16.64 38.35
C LEU A 81 -3.06 16.97 39.45
N ASP A 82 -4.27 16.39 39.39
CA ASP A 82 -5.34 16.68 40.37
C ASP A 82 -5.26 15.90 41.69
N ASN A 83 -4.25 15.04 41.90
CA ASN A 83 -4.16 14.20 43.11
C ASN A 83 -3.03 14.58 44.08
N SER A 84 -2.45 15.78 43.96
CA SER A 84 -1.37 16.22 44.86
C SER A 84 -1.88 17.10 46.01
N HIS A 85 -2.69 16.54 46.91
CA HIS A 85 -2.75 16.99 48.31
C HIS A 85 -3.24 15.87 49.26
N ALA A 86 -2.31 15.01 49.71
CA ALA A 86 -2.17 14.55 51.11
C ALA A 86 -1.03 13.52 51.25
N THR A 87 -0.40 13.53 52.42
CA THR A 87 0.89 12.96 52.87
C THR A 87 0.98 11.42 52.95
N PRO A 88 2.20 10.83 53.11
CA PRO A 88 2.46 9.40 52.95
C PRO A 88 2.38 8.61 54.27
N VAL A 89 1.85 7.38 54.22
CA VAL A 89 2.09 6.34 55.26
C VAL A 89 2.14 4.97 54.58
N GLU A 90 3.18 4.21 54.94
CA GLU A 90 3.58 2.90 54.42
C GLU A 90 2.60 1.78 54.78
N ASP A 91 2.46 0.74 53.95
CA ASP A 91 2.43 -0.65 54.47
C ASP A 91 2.78 -1.72 53.41
N LEU A 92 3.40 -2.76 53.94
CA LEU A 92 4.16 -3.86 53.38
C LEU A 92 3.31 -4.92 52.62
N THR A 93 3.94 -5.54 51.62
CA THR A 93 3.75 -6.94 51.14
C THR A 93 2.34 -7.43 50.73
N ALA A 94 2.17 -7.77 49.44
CA ALA A 94 1.56 -9.04 48.99
C ALA A 94 1.59 -9.13 47.44
N VAL A 95 2.56 -9.83 46.84
CA VAL A 95 2.44 -11.21 46.34
C VAL A 95 1.99 -11.35 44.87
N ALA A 96 2.83 -12.11 44.15
CA ALA A 96 2.57 -12.97 42.99
C ALA A 96 2.54 -12.37 41.58
N SER A 97 3.73 -12.37 40.98
CA SER A 97 3.98 -12.62 39.57
C SER A 97 3.14 -13.79 39.03
N ARG A 98 2.33 -13.57 37.98
CA ARG A 98 1.84 -14.64 37.10
C ARG A 98 1.88 -14.18 35.64
N LEU A 99 3.04 -14.37 35.03
CA LEU A 99 3.21 -14.42 33.58
C LEU A 99 2.48 -15.67 33.05
N ARG A 100 1.47 -15.52 32.19
CA ARG A 100 0.98 -16.64 31.37
C ARG A 100 0.85 -16.20 29.91
N ARG A 101 1.82 -16.71 29.14
CA ARG A 101 1.81 -16.82 27.69
C ARG A 101 0.80 -17.92 27.34
N ALA A 102 -0.16 -17.63 26.47
CA ALA A 102 -0.97 -18.67 25.85
C ALA A 102 -1.11 -18.33 24.35
N THR A 103 -0.49 -19.18 23.55
CA THR A 103 -0.54 -19.25 22.09
C THR A 103 -1.94 -19.64 21.63
N HIS A 104 -2.52 -18.87 20.71
CA HIS A 104 -3.72 -19.27 19.97
C HIS A 104 -3.32 -20.25 18.86
N GLU A 105 -3.60 -21.54 19.04
CA GLU A 105 -3.69 -22.52 17.94
C GLU A 105 -5.04 -22.30 17.24
N ILE A 106 -5.02 -22.00 15.94
CA ILE A 106 -6.22 -21.85 15.10
C ILE A 106 -6.43 -23.17 14.37
N PHE A 107 -7.49 -23.89 14.76
CA PHE A 107 -7.99 -25.10 14.11
C PHE A 107 -8.86 -24.72 12.89
N PHE A 108 -8.48 -25.16 11.69
CA PHE A 108 -9.30 -25.09 10.46
C PHE A 108 -9.79 -26.50 10.09
N PRO A 109 -11.11 -26.76 9.99
CA PRO A 109 -11.62 -27.90 9.24
C PRO A 109 -11.97 -27.51 7.79
N SER A 110 -11.61 -28.41 6.87
CA SER A 110 -11.86 -28.40 5.42
C SER A 110 -13.33 -28.47 5.01
#